data_AF-A0A2N8LWA8-F1
#
_entry.id   AF-A0A2N8LWA8-F1
#
_cell.length_a   1.000
_cell.length_b   1.000
_cell.length_c   1.000
_cell.angle_alpha   90.00
_cell.angle_beta   90.00
_cell.angle_gamma   90.00
#
_symmetry.space_group_name_H-M   'P 1'
#
loop_
_entity.id
_entity.type
_entity.pdbx_description
1 polymer ?
#
loop_
_entity_poly.entity_id
_entity_poly.type
_entity_poly.pdbx_seq_one_letter_code
_entity_poly.pdbx_strand_id
1 'polypeptide(L)'
;MQQSGVLDSLEVLCKALEQQQVEVSEAAIRISALLDTLPASISPKVDLSDIHQFAQTCQQFDRGEARHNLTPKARHEQDKYRWQLDEENRERIRAAAQRLVTVLPDWRSGLGISSPDK
;
A
#
# COMPACT_ATOMS: atom_id res chain seq x y z
N MET A 1 -14.01 -15.36 -6.34
CA MET A 1 -13.29 -14.41 -7.21
C MET A 1 -12.39 -13.41 -6.47
N GLN A 2 -12.53 -13.19 -5.15
CA GLN A 2 -11.97 -11.99 -4.53
C GLN A 2 -10.51 -12.06 -4.05
N GLN A 3 -10.03 -13.16 -3.47
CA GLN A 3 -8.74 -13.15 -2.76
C GLN A 3 -7.50 -13.27 -3.67
N SER A 4 -7.58 -13.99 -4.81
CA SER A 4 -6.46 -14.03 -5.78
C SER A 4 -6.13 -12.64 -6.30
N GLY A 5 -7.15 -11.89 -6.74
CA GLY A 5 -6.96 -10.53 -7.26
C GLY A 5 -6.41 -9.56 -6.21
N VAL A 6 -6.75 -9.75 -4.93
CA VAL A 6 -6.16 -8.98 -3.82
C VAL A 6 -4.66 -9.27 -3.70
N LEU A 7 -4.26 -10.54 -3.64
CA LEU A 7 -2.85 -10.92 -3.52
C LEU A 7 -2.02 -10.51 -4.74
N ASP A 8 -2.58 -10.62 -5.94
CA ASP A 8 -1.92 -10.18 -7.17
C ASP A 8 -1.74 -8.65 -7.17
N SER A 9 -2.75 -7.91 -6.71
CA SER A 9 -2.67 -6.45 -6.57
C SER A 9 -1.61 -6.03 -5.53
N LEU A 10 -1.54 -6.74 -4.40
CA LEU A 10 -0.51 -6.51 -3.38
C LEU A 10 0.89 -6.73 -3.96
N GLU A 11 1.09 -7.81 -4.71
CA GLU A 11 2.38 -8.09 -5.34
C GLU A 11 2.79 -7.01 -6.35
N VAL A 12 1.86 -6.57 -7.20
CA VAL A 12 2.09 -5.49 -8.17
C VAL A 12 2.43 -4.18 -7.47
N LEU A 13 1.71 -3.83 -6.40
CA LEU A 13 1.99 -2.60 -5.64
C LEU A 13 3.34 -2.64 -4.95
N CYS A 14 3.71 -3.76 -4.33
CA CYS A 14 5.04 -3.92 -3.73
C CYS A 14 6.15 -3.78 -4.77
N LYS A 15 5.99 -4.39 -5.96
CA LYS A 15 6.95 -4.26 -7.07
C LYS A 15 7.04 -2.83 -7.58
N ALA A 16 5.90 -2.15 -7.78
CA ALA A 16 5.87 -0.77 -8.22
C ALA A 16 6.54 0.17 -7.21
N LEU A 17 6.29 -0.04 -5.91
CA LEU A 17 6.92 0.74 -4.85
C LEU A 17 8.45 0.54 -4.85
N GLU A 18 8.90 -0.70 -5.01
CA GLU A 18 10.33 -1.01 -5.08
C GLU A 18 10.99 -0.43 -6.35
N GLN A 19 10.28 -0.42 -7.46
CA GLN A 19 10.76 0.18 -8.71
C GLN A 19 10.56 1.71 -8.77
N GLN A 20 10.05 2.33 -7.70
CA GLN A 20 9.77 3.76 -7.63
C GLN A 20 8.78 4.24 -8.72
N GLN A 21 7.86 3.36 -9.13
CA GLN A 21 6.84 3.60 -10.15
C GLN A 21 5.51 4.11 -9.56
N VAL A 22 5.44 4.25 -8.24
CA VAL A 22 4.29 4.73 -7.49
C VAL A 22 4.76 5.55 -6.29
N GLU A 23 4.02 6.58 -5.92
CA GLU A 23 4.29 7.33 -4.70
C GLU A 23 4.12 6.46 -3.45
N VAL A 24 4.95 6.71 -2.43
CA VAL A 24 4.97 5.92 -1.19
C VAL A 24 3.61 6.01 -0.49
N SER A 25 3.03 7.22 -0.44
CA SER A 25 1.69 7.49 0.09
C SER A 25 0.61 6.69 -0.63
N GLU A 26 0.58 6.72 -1.97
CA GLU A 26 -0.41 6.00 -2.78
C GLU A 26 -0.29 4.48 -2.60
N ALA A 27 0.93 3.94 -2.61
CA ALA A 27 1.18 2.53 -2.35
C ALA A 27 0.68 2.12 -0.95
N ALA A 28 1.02 2.88 0.10
CA ALA A 28 0.63 2.56 1.46
C ALA A 28 -0.90 2.57 1.65
N ILE A 29 -1.59 3.56 1.09
CA ILE A 29 -3.06 3.64 1.13
C ILE A 29 -3.68 2.39 0.50
N ARG A 30 -3.24 2.03 -0.72
CA ARG A 30 -3.83 0.92 -1.47
C ARG A 30 -3.47 -0.43 -0.85
N ILE A 31 -2.24 -0.61 -0.40
CA ILE A 31 -1.82 -1.83 0.30
C ILE A 31 -2.61 -1.98 1.59
N SER A 32 -2.73 -0.93 2.42
CA SER A 32 -3.55 -0.96 3.64
C SER A 32 -4.97 -1.41 3.35
N ALA A 33 -5.64 -0.77 2.38
CA ALA A 33 -7.03 -1.11 2.05
C ALA A 33 -7.18 -2.55 1.57
N LEU A 34 -6.22 -3.08 0.82
CA LEU A 34 -6.22 -4.48 0.37
C LEU A 34 -5.99 -5.46 1.53
N LEU A 35 -5.06 -5.14 2.44
CA LEU A 35 -4.80 -5.94 3.64
C LEU A 35 -6.06 -6.07 4.52
N ASP A 36 -6.86 -5.01 4.63
CA ASP A 36 -8.12 -5.02 5.40
C ASP A 36 -9.20 -5.95 4.82
N THR A 37 -9.05 -6.41 3.57
CA THR A 37 -9.96 -7.37 2.93
C THR A 37 -9.56 -8.83 3.09
N LEU A 38 -8.36 -9.09 3.62
CA LEU A 38 -7.85 -10.44 3.83
C LEU A 38 -8.53 -11.08 5.06
N PRO A 39 -8.75 -12.41 5.06
CA PRO A 39 -9.36 -13.08 6.20
C PRO A 39 -8.43 -13.00 7.43
N ALA A 40 -9.02 -12.81 8.61
CA ALA A 40 -8.28 -12.79 9.87
C ALA A 40 -7.48 -14.08 10.15
N SER A 41 -7.86 -15.20 9.53
CA SER A 41 -7.15 -16.49 9.60
C SER A 41 -5.88 -16.58 8.75
N ILE A 42 -5.54 -15.53 7.96
CA ILE A 42 -4.37 -15.55 7.08
C ILE A 42 -3.08 -15.74 7.89
N SER A 43 -2.19 -16.58 7.38
CA SER A 43 -0.97 -17.04 8.05
C SER A 43 0.14 -17.26 7.01
N PRO A 44 1.41 -16.96 7.31
CA PRO A 44 1.93 -16.47 8.59
C PRO A 44 1.50 -15.03 8.91
N LYS A 45 1.49 -14.69 10.20
CA LYS A 45 1.35 -13.30 10.65
C LYS A 45 2.66 -12.57 10.40
N VAL A 46 2.57 -11.36 9.86
CA VAL A 46 3.69 -10.47 9.59
C VAL A 46 3.34 -9.07 10.10
N ASP A 47 4.32 -8.37 10.65
CA ASP A 47 4.13 -6.99 11.09
C ASP A 47 4.19 -6.03 9.89
N LEU A 48 3.01 -5.51 9.55
CA LEU A 48 2.76 -4.52 8.51
C LEU A 48 2.16 -3.23 9.10
N SER A 49 2.29 -3.03 10.41
CA SER A 49 1.74 -1.86 11.12
C SER A 49 2.24 -0.54 10.52
N ASP A 50 3.50 -0.50 10.06
CA ASP A 50 4.09 0.65 9.37
C ASP A 50 3.25 1.16 8.19
N ILE A 51 2.69 0.24 7.39
CA ILE A 51 1.88 0.55 6.21
C ILE A 51 0.55 1.16 6.65
N HIS A 52 -0.14 0.55 7.61
CA HIS A 52 -1.41 1.04 8.13
C HIS A 52 -1.25 2.41 8.79
N GLN A 53 -0.22 2.60 9.62
CA GLN A 53 0.06 3.88 10.27
C GLN A 53 0.32 4.98 9.24
N PHE A 54 1.12 4.70 8.21
CA PHE A 54 1.39 5.70 7.18
C PHE A 54 0.16 6.00 6.31
N ALA A 55 -0.60 4.98 5.94
CA ALA A 55 -1.87 5.14 5.25
C ALA A 55 -2.84 6.03 6.06
N GLN A 56 -2.89 5.84 7.37
CA GLN A 56 -3.66 6.67 8.29
C GLN A 56 -3.16 8.12 8.31
N THR A 57 -1.84 8.34 8.43
CA THR A 57 -1.24 9.68 8.31
C THR A 57 -1.63 10.35 6.99
N CYS A 58 -1.69 9.60 5.89
CA CYS A 58 -2.07 10.13 4.58
C CYS A 58 -3.57 10.48 4.45
N GLN A 59 -4.42 10.14 5.43
CA GLN A 59 -5.85 10.52 5.40
C GLN A 59 -6.06 12.02 5.57
N GLN A 60 -5.06 12.75 6.04
CA GLN A 60 -5.12 14.22 6.17
C GLN A 60 -5.12 14.96 4.82
N PHE A 61 -4.76 14.29 3.73
CA PHE A 61 -4.74 14.90 2.41
C PHE A 61 -6.11 14.90 1.75
N ASP A 62 -6.46 16.02 1.12
CA ASP A 62 -7.70 16.11 0.35
C ASP A 62 -7.65 15.16 -0.86
N ARG A 63 -8.78 14.50 -1.12
CA ARG A 63 -8.98 13.55 -2.23
C ARG A 63 -10.32 13.82 -2.92
N GLY A 64 -10.47 13.31 -4.13
CA GLY A 64 -11.71 13.43 -4.90
C GLY A 64 -12.15 14.89 -5.07
N GLU A 65 -13.42 15.16 -4.75
CA GLU A 65 -14.02 16.49 -4.88
C GLU A 65 -13.37 17.53 -3.95
N ALA A 66 -12.98 17.15 -2.73
CA ALA A 66 -12.30 18.05 -1.80
C ALA A 66 -10.98 18.57 -2.40
N ARG A 67 -10.22 17.69 -3.06
CA ARG A 67 -8.99 18.08 -3.78
C ARG A 67 -9.29 18.96 -4.98
N HIS A 68 -10.38 18.69 -5.70
CA HIS A 68 -10.81 19.52 -6.83
C HIS A 68 -11.10 20.96 -6.40
N ASN A 69 -11.70 21.14 -5.22
CA ASN A 69 -12.09 22.43 -4.67
C ASN A 69 -10.92 23.22 -4.03
N LEU A 70 -9.72 22.64 -3.98
CA LEU A 70 -8.53 23.35 -3.51
C LEU A 70 -8.13 24.47 -4.47
N THR A 71 -7.75 25.61 -3.89
CA THR A 71 -7.04 26.65 -4.63
C THR A 71 -5.69 26.10 -5.15
N PRO A 72 -5.14 26.65 -6.25
CA PRO A 72 -3.83 26.24 -6.75
C PRO A 72 -2.72 26.29 -5.69
N LYS A 73 -2.73 27.33 -4.82
CA LYS A 73 -1.78 27.46 -3.71
C LYS A 73 -1.95 26.34 -2.69
N ALA A 74 -3.17 26.08 -2.23
CA ALA A 74 -3.43 25.03 -1.23
C ALA A 74 -3.07 23.63 -1.77
N ARG A 75 -3.38 23.36 -3.05
CA ARG A 75 -2.98 22.13 -3.73
C ARG A 75 -1.46 21.99 -3.78
N HIS A 76 -0.76 23.05 -4.15
CA HIS A 76 0.71 23.05 -4.21
C HIS A 76 1.35 22.78 -2.84
N GLU A 77 0.87 23.43 -1.78
CA GLU A 77 1.38 23.19 -0.42
C GLU A 77 1.11 21.75 0.04
N GLN A 78 -0.06 21.19 -0.26
CA GLN A 78 -0.33 19.78 0.03
C GLN A 78 0.58 18.85 -0.76
N ASP A 79 0.80 19.09 -2.05
CA ASP A 79 1.66 18.24 -2.88
C ASP A 79 3.12 18.30 -2.42
N LYS A 80 3.59 19.49 -2.00
CA LYS A 80 4.91 19.64 -1.38
C LYS A 80 5.02 18.86 -0.07
N TYR A 81 4.01 18.94 0.79
CA TYR A 81 4.01 18.21 2.06
C TYR A 81 3.92 16.69 1.85
N ARG A 82 3.12 16.23 0.88
CA ARG A 82 3.09 14.82 0.44
C ARG A 82 4.47 14.35 0.02
N TRP A 83 5.16 15.12 -0.80
CA TRP A 83 6.49 14.76 -1.28
C TRP A 83 7.51 14.64 -0.13
N GLN A 84 7.46 15.56 0.84
CA GLN A 84 8.28 15.48 2.03
C GLN A 84 7.97 14.22 2.87
N LEU A 85 6.69 13.94 3.14
CA LEU A 85 6.30 12.74 3.87
C LEU A 85 6.72 11.45 3.17
N ASP A 86 6.59 11.40 1.85
CA ASP A 86 7.01 10.26 1.04
C ASP A 86 8.51 10.01 1.18
N GLU A 87 9.33 11.06 1.19
CA GLU A 87 10.77 10.95 1.37
C GLU A 87 11.14 10.48 2.78
N GLU A 88 10.53 11.08 3.82
CA GLU A 88 10.77 10.72 5.23
C GLU A 88 10.40 9.27 5.55
N ASN A 89 9.41 8.71 4.85
CA ASN A 89 8.85 7.39 5.14
C ASN A 89 9.28 6.31 4.14
N ARG A 90 9.98 6.68 3.06
CA ARG A 90 10.32 5.78 1.94
C ARG A 90 10.90 4.45 2.39
N GLU A 91 12.01 4.50 3.12
CA GLU A 91 12.73 3.28 3.53
C GLU A 91 11.92 2.44 4.51
N ARG A 92 11.20 3.08 5.44
CA ARG A 92 10.33 2.40 6.41
C ARG A 92 9.22 1.61 5.70
N ILE A 93 8.56 2.22 4.72
CA ILE A 93 7.46 1.59 3.98
C ILE A 93 7.97 0.54 3.01
N ARG A 94 9.13 0.74 2.37
CA ARG A 94 9.77 -0.27 1.54
C ARG A 94 10.15 -1.51 2.35
N ALA A 95 10.71 -1.34 3.54
CA ALA A 95 11.01 -2.46 4.43
C ALA A 95 9.76 -3.27 4.79
N ALA A 96 8.63 -2.61 5.06
CA ALA A 96 7.35 -3.27 5.32
C ALA A 96 6.81 -4.00 4.09
N ALA A 97 6.88 -3.37 2.90
CA ALA A 97 6.49 -3.99 1.63
C ALA A 97 7.35 -5.21 1.29
N GLN A 98 8.64 -5.20 1.64
CA GLN A 98 9.53 -6.34 1.44
C GLN A 98 9.15 -7.51 2.35
N ARG A 99 8.80 -7.26 3.61
CA ARG A 99 8.24 -8.29 4.50
C ARG A 99 6.95 -8.87 3.93
N LEU A 100 6.06 -8.03 3.39
CA LEU A 100 4.83 -8.49 2.74
C LEU A 100 5.15 -9.45 1.58
N VAL A 101 6.08 -9.08 0.68
CA VAL A 101 6.47 -9.94 -0.45
C VAL A 101 6.93 -11.33 -0.01
N THR A 102 7.63 -11.43 1.14
CA THR A 102 8.11 -12.74 1.63
C THR A 102 6.99 -13.70 2.05
N VAL A 103 5.81 -13.19 2.43
CA VAL A 103 4.70 -14.04 2.93
C VAL A 103 3.60 -14.27 1.90
N LEU A 104 3.58 -13.51 0.79
CA LEU A 104 2.58 -13.67 -0.27
C LEU A 104 2.47 -15.11 -0.81
N PRO A 105 3.57 -15.87 -1.03
CA PRO A 105 3.46 -17.26 -1.47
C PRO A 105 2.73 -18.16 -0.46
N ASP A 106 3.04 -18.02 0.83
CA ASP A 106 2.42 -18.80 1.90
C ASP A 106 0.94 -18.44 2.05
N TRP A 107 0.60 -17.15 1.91
CA TRP A 107 -0.77 -16.67 1.92
C TRP A 107 -1.59 -17.24 0.74
N ARG A 108 -1.01 -17.30 -0.46
CA ARG A 108 -1.65 -17.95 -1.62
C ARG A 108 -1.91 -19.42 -1.34
N SER A 109 -0.90 -20.14 -0.85
CA SER A 109 -1.00 -21.56 -0.49
C SER A 109 -2.08 -21.81 0.57
N GLY A 110 -2.07 -21.04 1.67
CA GLY A 110 -3.03 -21.16 2.76
C GLY A 110 -4.47 -20.83 2.36
N LEU A 111 -4.67 -20.08 1.29
CA LEU A 111 -5.99 -19.76 0.72
C LEU A 111 -6.38 -20.69 -0.44
N GLY A 112 -5.55 -21.69 -0.78
CA GLY A 112 -5.80 -22.61 -1.89
C GLY A 112 -5.74 -21.94 -3.26
N ILE A 113 -5.00 -20.84 -3.39
CA ILE A 113 -4.83 -20.08 -4.63
C ILE A 113 -3.56 -20.58 -5.32
N SER A 114 -3.69 -21.21 -6.48
CA SER A 114 -2.56 -21.52 -7.35
C SER A 114 -1.93 -20.23 -7.86
N SER A 115 -0.59 -20.12 -7.85
CA SER A 115 0.09 -18.99 -8.50
C SER A 115 -0.34 -18.92 -9.96
N PRO A 116 -0.58 -17.72 -10.52
CA PRO A 116 -0.74 -17.58 -11.96
C PRO A 116 0.54 -18.11 -12.62
N ASP A 117 0.37 -19.02 -13.58
CA ASP A 117 1.47 -19.52 -14.39
C ASP A 117 2.27 -18.33 -14.93
N LYS A 118 3.59 -18.35 -14.73
CA LYS A 118 4.53 -17.32 -15.18
C LYS A 118 4.55 -17.19 -16.70
#